data_AF-A0A926V4H4-F1
#
_entry.id   AF-A0A926V4H4-F1
#
_cell.length_a   1.000
_cell.length_b   1.000
_cell.length_c   1.000
_cell.angle_alpha   90.00
_cell.angle_beta   90.00
_cell.angle_gamma   90.00
#
_symmetry.space_group_name_H-M   'P 1'
#
loop_
_entity.id
_entity.type
_entity.pdbx_description
1 polymer ?
#
loop_
_entity_poly.entity_id
_entity_poly.type
_entity_poly.pdbx_seq_one_letter_code
_entity_poly.pdbx_strand_id
1 'polypeptide(L)'
;MHLLCLFTLCAIYPTPQPEIITADLPLLELLARLLSSLLNADLEVMEQTRGREQAQAKAFSDSLTGVYNRRGWEQLVVGEETRCQQYGNPACIVAIDLDGLKQVNDTQGHAEGDALIQRAGQAIR
;
A
#
# COMPACT_ATOMS: atom_id res chain seq x y z
N MET A 1 22.66 -0.33 -19.07
CA MET A 1 23.75 0.42 -18.41
C MET A 1 23.14 1.58 -17.63
N HIS A 2 22.49 1.27 -16.50
CA HIS A 2 22.00 2.26 -15.54
C HIS A 2 22.31 1.71 -14.16
N LEU A 3 23.53 1.98 -13.69
CA LEU A 3 23.90 1.75 -12.30
C LEU A 3 23.65 3.08 -11.60
N LEU A 4 22.50 3.20 -10.91
CA LEU A 4 22.28 4.28 -9.96
C LEU A 4 23.35 4.15 -8.88
N CYS A 5 24.35 5.03 -8.93
CA CYS A 5 25.39 5.14 -7.93
C CYS A 5 24.80 5.87 -6.72
N LEU A 6 24.05 5.15 -5.87
CA LEU A 6 23.43 5.75 -4.68
C LEU A 6 24.39 5.80 -3.48
N PHE A 7 25.49 5.03 -3.48
CA PHE A 7 26.44 4.99 -2.36
C PHE A 7 27.87 4.72 -2.84
N THR A 8 28.84 5.48 -2.32
CA THR A 8 30.28 5.25 -2.52
C THR A 8 30.87 4.74 -1.22
N LEU A 9 31.48 3.55 -1.23
CA LEU A 9 32.22 3.04 -0.08
C LEU A 9 33.60 3.72 -0.05
N CYS A 10 33.79 4.65 0.88
CA CYS A 10 35.05 5.38 1.05
C CYS A 10 35.75 4.94 2.35
N ALA A 11 37.04 4.67 2.29
CA ALA A 11 37.90 4.52 3.46
C ALA A 11 38.85 5.72 3.56
N ILE A 12 38.93 6.34 4.73
CA ILE A 12 39.81 7.49 4.99
C ILE A 12 40.90 7.04 5.97
N TYR A 13 42.16 7.17 5.56
CA TYR A 13 43.33 6.87 6.39
C TYR A 13 44.15 8.14 6.66
N PRO A 14 44.70 8.32 7.88
CA PRO A 14 45.44 9.52 8.25
C PRO A 14 46.85 9.60 7.61
N THR A 15 47.35 8.50 7.02
CA THR A 15 48.66 8.42 6.35
C THR A 15 48.54 7.66 5.03
N PRO A 16 49.23 8.09 3.95
CA PRO A 16 49.19 7.38 2.66
C PRO A 16 49.80 5.97 2.80
N GLN A 17 49.03 4.94 2.46
CA GLN A 17 49.48 3.55 2.46
C GLN A 17 49.66 3.05 1.02
N PRO A 18 50.89 2.85 0.52
CA PRO A 18 51.08 2.57 -0.90
C PRO A 18 50.94 1.08 -1.31
N GLU A 19 51.07 0.12 -0.38
CA GLU A 19 51.23 -1.31 -0.77
C GLU A 19 50.30 -2.30 -0.03
N ILE A 20 49.75 -1.95 1.13
CA ILE A 20 48.87 -2.84 1.91
C ILE A 20 47.45 -2.88 1.34
N ILE A 21 46.98 -1.76 0.77
CA ILE A 21 45.60 -1.64 0.25
C ILE A 21 45.39 -2.53 -0.98
N THR A 22 46.40 -2.74 -1.82
CA THR A 22 46.26 -3.52 -3.07
C THR A 22 46.02 -5.00 -2.84
N ALA A 23 46.53 -5.57 -1.74
CA ALA A 23 46.29 -6.96 -1.35
C ALA A 23 44.84 -7.18 -0.91
N ASP A 24 44.22 -6.18 -0.28
CA ASP A 24 42.85 -6.25 0.23
C ASP A 24 41.80 -5.72 -0.76
N LEU A 25 42.21 -5.16 -1.91
CA LEU A 25 41.31 -4.68 -2.97
C LEU A 25 40.26 -5.74 -3.38
N PRO A 26 40.61 -7.02 -3.62
CA PRO A 26 39.60 -8.02 -3.98
C PRO A 26 38.57 -8.27 -2.88
N LEU A 27 39.00 -8.20 -1.61
CA LEU A 27 38.09 -8.33 -0.47
C LEU A 27 37.17 -7.11 -0.37
N LEU A 28 37.71 -5.90 -0.53
CA LEU A 28 36.92 -4.66 -0.56
C LEU A 28 35.91 -4.65 -1.71
N GLU A 29 36.31 -5.11 -2.90
CA GLU A 29 35.40 -5.28 -4.04
C GLU A 29 34.29 -6.29 -3.75
N LEU A 30 34.62 -7.43 -3.15
CA LEU A 30 33.63 -8.42 -2.75
C LEU A 30 32.65 -7.84 -1.72
N LEU A 31 33.15 -7.17 -0.68
CA LEU A 31 32.33 -6.52 0.34
C LEU A 31 31.42 -5.45 -0.26
N ALA A 32 31.94 -4.61 -1.16
CA ALA A 32 31.15 -3.61 -1.85
C ALA A 32 30.05 -4.24 -2.72
N ARG A 33 30.34 -5.34 -3.42
CA ARG A 33 29.34 -6.08 -4.21
C ARG A 33 28.27 -6.72 -3.32
N LEU A 34 28.66 -7.33 -2.21
CA LEU A 34 27.72 -7.93 -1.25
C LEU A 34 26.82 -6.86 -0.62
N LEU A 35 27.39 -5.75 -0.17
CA LEU A 35 26.65 -4.60 0.36
C LEU A 35 25.65 -4.06 -0.67
N SER A 36 26.09 -3.89 -1.93
CA SER A 36 25.23 -3.44 -3.01
C SER A 36 24.08 -4.42 -3.28
N SER A 37 24.36 -5.72 -3.27
CA SER A 37 23.34 -6.76 -3.46
C SER A 37 22.32 -6.78 -2.33
N LEU A 38 22.76 -6.66 -1.08
CA LEU A 38 21.88 -6.64 0.08
C LEU A 38 20.99 -5.38 0.07
N LEU A 39 21.57 -4.22 -0.21
CA LEU A 39 20.83 -2.97 -0.30
C LEU A 39 19.76 -3.02 -1.41
N ASN A 40 20.11 -3.54 -2.58
CA ASN A 40 19.15 -3.67 -3.68
C ASN A 40 18.01 -4.63 -3.33
N ALA A 41 18.31 -5.75 -2.67
CA ALA A 41 17.30 -6.69 -2.23
C ALA A 41 16.37 -6.06 -1.17
N ASP A 42 16.91 -5.30 -0.23
CA ASP A 42 16.12 -4.60 0.80
C ASP A 42 15.19 -3.55 0.17
N LEU A 43 15.71 -2.73 -0.76
CA LEU A 43 14.91 -1.78 -1.51
C LEU A 43 13.78 -2.45 -2.29
N GLU A 44 14.05 -3.58 -2.95
CA GLU A 44 13.04 -4.33 -3.69
C GLU A 44 11.95 -4.87 -2.76
N VAL A 45 12.32 -5.42 -1.59
CA VAL A 45 11.35 -5.88 -0.58
C VAL A 45 10.49 -4.72 -0.07
N MET A 46 11.09 -3.55 0.18
CA MET A 46 10.36 -2.36 0.62
C MET A 46 9.35 -1.89 -0.44
N GLU A 47 9.76 -1.85 -1.72
CA GLU A 47 8.88 -1.48 -2.83
C GLU A 47 7.72 -2.47 -3.00
N GLN A 48 8.01 -3.77 -2.94
CA GLN A 48 6.97 -4.81 -3.02
C GLN A 48 5.98 -4.70 -1.85
N THR A 49 6.47 -4.48 -0.64
CA THR A 49 5.64 -4.32 0.56
C THR A 49 4.72 -3.11 0.41
N ARG A 50 5.26 -1.96 0.00
CA ARG A 50 4.47 -0.74 -0.23
C ARG A 50 3.44 -0.94 -1.35
N GLY A 51 3.83 -1.58 -2.45
CA GLY A 51 2.91 -1.90 -3.55
C GLY A 51 1.77 -2.80 -3.10
N ARG A 52 2.08 -3.80 -2.27
CA ARG A 52 1.10 -4.72 -1.70
C ARG A 52 0.16 -4.03 -0.73
N GLU A 53 0.65 -3.14 0.14
CA GLU A 53 -0.19 -2.33 1.03
C GLU A 53 -1.14 -1.41 0.24
N GLN A 54 -0.66 -0.76 -0.82
CA GLN A 54 -1.50 0.06 -1.69
C GLN A 54 -2.55 -0.77 -2.43
N ALA A 55 -2.18 -1.94 -2.94
CA ALA A 55 -3.10 -2.87 -3.57
C ALA A 55 -4.15 -3.37 -2.57
N GLN A 56 -3.74 -3.64 -1.33
CA GLN A 56 -4.61 -4.07 -0.26
C GLN A 56 -5.57 -2.95 0.18
N ALA A 57 -5.10 -1.70 0.29
CA ALA A 57 -5.96 -0.55 0.56
C ALA A 57 -7.02 -0.34 -0.53
N LYS A 58 -6.63 -0.47 -1.81
CA LYS A 58 -7.56 -0.44 -2.95
C LYS A 58 -8.55 -1.61 -2.92
N ALA A 59 -8.19 -2.74 -2.30
CA ALA A 59 -9.06 -3.91 -2.21
C ALA A 59 -10.19 -3.76 -1.19
N PHE A 60 -10.21 -2.71 -0.35
CA PHE A 60 -11.24 -2.52 0.68
C PHE A 60 -12.31 -1.49 0.32
N SER A 61 -12.13 -0.71 -0.73
CA SER A 61 -13.13 0.24 -1.21
C SER A 61 -13.80 -0.26 -2.49
N ASP A 62 -15.06 0.10 -2.68
CA ASP A 62 -15.75 -0.02 -3.95
C ASP A 62 -15.23 1.04 -4.92
N SER A 63 -14.92 0.66 -6.16
CA SER A 63 -14.29 1.58 -7.13
C SER A 63 -15.24 2.65 -7.67
N LEU A 64 -16.55 2.37 -7.67
CA LEU A 64 -17.54 3.29 -8.22
C LEU A 64 -17.86 4.41 -7.23
N THR A 65 -18.08 4.06 -5.96
CA THR A 65 -18.51 4.98 -4.88
C THR A 65 -17.39 5.42 -3.96
N GLY A 66 -16.32 4.63 -3.85
CA GLY A 66 -15.23 4.79 -2.89
C GLY A 66 -15.59 4.42 -1.44
N VAL A 67 -16.83 4.04 -1.14
CA VAL A 67 -17.20 3.54 0.19
C VAL A 67 -16.53 2.18 0.44
N TYR A 68 -16.51 1.71 1.68
CA TYR A 68 -15.98 0.37 1.95
C TYR A 68 -16.82 -0.68 1.22
N ASN A 69 -16.15 -1.57 0.49
CA ASN A 69 -16.79 -2.74 -0.06
C ASN A 69 -17.04 -3.77 1.07
N ARG A 70 -17.66 -4.91 0.74
CA ARG A 70 -17.96 -5.96 1.72
C ARG A 70 -16.75 -6.38 2.56
N ARG A 71 -15.58 -6.52 1.95
CA ARG A 71 -14.34 -6.92 2.65
C ARG A 71 -13.87 -5.83 3.60
N GLY A 72 -13.97 -4.56 3.19
CA GLY A 72 -13.67 -3.42 4.05
C GLY A 72 -14.64 -3.33 5.24
N TRP A 73 -15.93 -3.54 5.00
CA TRP A 73 -16.95 -3.58 6.05
C TRP A 73 -16.69 -4.70 7.07
N GLU A 74 -16.39 -5.91 6.62
CA GLU A 74 -16.08 -7.06 7.50
C GLU A 74 -14.90 -6.76 8.43
N GLN A 75 -13.86 -6.10 7.92
CA GLN A 75 -12.70 -5.71 8.74
C GLN A 75 -13.05 -4.62 9.77
N LEU A 76 -13.85 -3.62 9.39
CA LEU A 76 -14.22 -2.53 10.27
C LEU A 76 -15.16 -2.98 11.39
N VAL A 77 -16.12 -3.84 11.08
CA VAL A 77 -17.07 -4.36 12.07
C VAL A 77 -16.36 -5.12 13.19
N VAL A 78 -15.33 -5.90 12.88
CA VAL A 78 -14.53 -6.61 13.90
C VAL A 78 -13.82 -5.63 14.84
N GLY A 79 -13.29 -4.54 14.30
CA GLY A 79 -12.65 -3.49 15.11
C GLY A 79 -13.66 -2.76 16.01
N GLU A 80 -14.82 -2.42 15.47
CA GLU A 80 -15.89 -1.76 16.23
C GLU A 80 -16.50 -2.67 17.29
N GLU A 81 -16.69 -3.96 17.01
CA GLU A 81 -17.15 -4.96 17.99
C GLU A 81 -16.18 -5.03 19.18
N THR A 82 -14.88 -5.14 18.89
CA THR A 82 -13.83 -5.14 19.94
C THR A 82 -13.90 -3.87 20.78
N ARG A 83 -14.09 -2.71 20.14
CA ARG A 83 -14.22 -1.42 20.84
C ARG A 83 -15.47 -1.35 21.71
N CYS A 84 -16.60 -1.85 21.21
CA CYS A 84 -17.86 -1.92 21.97
C CYS A 84 -17.70 -2.82 23.20
N GLN A 85 -17.05 -3.98 23.05
CA GLN A 85 -16.77 -4.90 24.17
C GLN A 85 -15.83 -4.28 25.22
N GLN A 86 -14.80 -3.53 24.78
CA GLN A 86 -13.81 -2.93 25.68
C GLN A 86 -14.34 -1.73 26.44
N TYR A 87 -15.07 -0.84 25.78
CA TYR A 87 -15.47 0.45 26.34
C TYR A 87 -16.96 0.53 26.72
N GLY A 88 -17.76 -0.49 26.39
CA GLY A 88 -19.19 -0.55 26.71
C GLY A 88 -20.05 0.42 25.88
N ASN A 89 -19.51 1.03 24.83
CA ASN A 89 -20.26 1.94 23.97
C ASN A 89 -21.19 1.13 23.05
N PRO A 90 -22.50 1.49 22.98
CA PRO A 90 -23.42 0.81 22.07
C PRO A 90 -23.16 1.22 20.61
N ALA A 91 -23.29 0.27 19.69
CA ALA A 91 -23.25 0.49 18.25
C ALA A 91 -24.57 0.08 17.58
N CYS A 92 -24.81 0.63 16.39
CA CYS A 92 -25.99 0.37 15.56
C CYS A 92 -25.52 0.01 14.15
N ILE A 93 -26.22 -0.91 13.48
CA ILE A 93 -26.03 -1.23 12.07
C ILE A 93 -27.26 -0.73 11.30
N VAL A 94 -27.00 0.02 10.23
CA VAL A 94 -28.03 0.50 9.30
C VAL A 94 -27.80 -0.16 7.95
N ALA A 95 -28.82 -0.83 7.40
CA ALA A 95 -28.83 -1.35 6.04
C ALA A 95 -29.69 -0.43 5.16
N ILE A 96 -29.14 0.00 4.04
CA ILE A 96 -29.78 0.92 3.09
C ILE A 96 -29.83 0.22 1.74
N ASP A 97 -31.00 0.24 1.09
CA ASP A 97 -31.19 -0.23 -0.27
C ASP A 97 -31.55 0.95 -1.18
N LEU A 98 -31.13 0.89 -2.46
CA LEU A 98 -31.43 1.92 -3.45
C LEU A 98 -32.67 1.54 -4.26
N ASP A 99 -33.80 2.11 -3.87
CA ASP A 99 -35.07 1.91 -4.57
C ASP A 99 -35.00 2.36 -6.04
N GLY A 100 -35.58 1.55 -6.93
CA GLY A 100 -35.78 1.92 -8.33
C GLY A 100 -34.53 1.93 -9.22
N LEU A 101 -33.35 1.49 -8.72
CA LEU A 101 -32.11 1.47 -9.51
C LEU A 101 -32.24 0.71 -10.84
N LYS A 102 -32.95 -0.44 -10.83
CA LYS A 102 -33.21 -1.20 -12.06
C LYS A 102 -34.04 -0.39 -13.06
N GLN A 103 -35.07 0.32 -12.61
CA GLN A 103 -35.88 1.17 -13.48
C GLN A 103 -35.05 2.29 -14.10
N VAL A 104 -34.14 2.91 -13.35
CA VAL A 104 -33.21 3.92 -13.88
C VAL A 104 -32.29 3.30 -14.93
N ASN A 105 -31.70 2.14 -14.65
CA ASN A 105 -30.87 1.42 -15.63
C ASN A 105 -31.64 1.10 -16.92
N ASP A 106 -32.87 0.61 -16.79
CA ASP A 106 -33.69 0.19 -17.93
C ASP A 106 -34.21 1.38 -18.75
N THR A 107 -34.43 2.55 -18.14
CA THR A 107 -35.01 3.75 -18.80
C THR A 107 -33.98 4.78 -19.27
N GLN A 108 -32.87 4.91 -18.55
CA GLN A 108 -31.87 5.98 -18.74
C GLN A 108 -30.46 5.41 -19.02
N GLY A 109 -30.29 4.09 -18.90
CA GLY A 109 -29.02 3.40 -19.14
C GLY A 109 -28.13 3.29 -17.90
N HIS A 110 -27.14 2.41 -18.00
CA HIS A 110 -26.24 2.09 -16.89
C HIS A 110 -25.42 3.28 -16.38
N ALA A 111 -25.03 4.22 -17.26
CA ALA A 111 -24.27 5.40 -16.85
C ALA A 111 -25.05 6.28 -15.84
N GLU A 112 -26.37 6.42 -16.02
CA GLU A 112 -27.22 7.15 -15.09
C GLU A 112 -27.46 6.37 -13.79
N GLY A 113 -27.53 5.04 -13.86
CA GLY A 113 -27.53 4.18 -12.68
C GLY A 113 -26.24 4.31 -11.87
N ASP A 114 -25.10 4.31 -12.53
CA ASP A 114 -23.78 4.53 -11.90
C ASP A 114 -23.72 5.90 -11.23
N ALA A 115 -24.21 6.96 -11.89
CA ALA A 115 -24.31 8.29 -11.30
C ALA A 115 -25.25 8.35 -10.08
N LEU A 116 -26.34 7.57 -10.08
CA LEU A 116 -27.21 7.44 -8.90
C LEU A 116 -26.50 6.73 -7.74
N ILE A 117 -25.81 5.62 -8.02
CA ILE A 117 -25.01 4.87 -7.02
C ILE A 117 -23.91 5.75 -6.43
N GLN A 118 -23.22 6.53 -7.26
CA GLN A 118 -22.20 7.49 -6.81
C GLN A 118 -22.77 8.56 -5.87
N ARG A 119 -23.91 9.16 -6.22
CA ARG A 119 -24.59 10.15 -5.36
C ARG A 119 -25.02 9.55 -4.03
N ALA A 120 -25.54 8.33 -4.04
CA ALA A 120 -25.89 7.62 -2.82
C ALA A 120 -24.66 7.36 -1.94
N GLY A 121 -23.57 6.85 -2.53
CA GLY A 121 -22.30 6.64 -1.83
C GLY A 121 -21.71 7.92 -1.23
N GLN A 122 -21.90 9.06 -1.89
CA GLN A 122 -21.49 10.37 -1.36
C GLN A 122 -22.39 10.84 -0.21
N ALA A 123 -23.69 10.54 -0.23
CA ALA A 123 -24.62 10.95 0.82
C ALA A 123 -24.48 10.18 2.14
N ILE A 124 -23.90 8.97 2.10
CA ILE A 124 -23.71 8.10 3.28
C ILE A 124 -22.31 8.18 3.90
N ARG A 125 -21.40 8.94 3.28
CA ARG A 125 -20.04 9.20 3.80
C ARG A 125 -20.06 10.34 4.81
#